data_AF-S6HQH9-F1
#
_entry.id   AF-S6HQH9-F1
#
_cell.length_a   1.000
_cell.length_b   1.000
_cell.length_c   1.000
_cell.angle_alpha   90.00
_cell.angle_beta   90.00
_cell.angle_gamma   90.00
#
_symmetry.space_group_name_H-M   'P 1'
#
loop_
_entity.id
_entity.type
_entity.pdbx_description
1 polymer ?
#
loop_
_entity_poly.entity_id
_entity_poly.type
_entity_poly.pdbx_seq_one_letter_code
_entity_poly.pdbx_strand_id
1 'polypeptide(L)' 'MRLGVRVQSAVACGITSKGPWRSSKTPGINQALSNAYLKRQGLYELRDGWIKLHYSK' A
#
# COMPACT_ATOMS: atom_id res chain seq x y z
N MET A 1 -9.17 4.52 -13.72
CA MET A 1 -8.61 3.90 -12.50
C MET A 1 -7.53 4.81 -11.95
N ARG A 2 -7.75 5.47 -10.80
CA ARG A 2 -6.89 6.57 -10.31
C ARG A 2 -5.53 6.13 -9.75
N LEU A 3 -5.43 4.88 -9.28
CA LEU A 3 -4.25 4.34 -8.60
C LEU A 3 -3.45 3.31 -9.44
N GLY A 4 -3.71 3.21 -10.75
CA GLY A 4 -2.90 2.38 -11.66
C GLY A 4 -3.07 0.85 -11.55
N VAL A 5 -4.01 0.36 -10.74
CA VAL A 5 -4.32 -1.08 -10.64
C VAL A 5 -5.09 -1.57 -11.87
N ARG A 6 -4.97 -2.85 -12.25
CA ARG A 6 -5.75 -3.46 -13.34
C ARG A 6 -7.25 -3.54 -13.01
N VAL A 7 -8.12 -3.23 -13.98
CA VAL A 7 -9.60 -3.17 -13.82
C VAL A 7 -10.14 -4.40 -13.12
N GLN A 8 -9.78 -5.58 -13.61
CA GLN A 8 -10.24 -6.86 -13.08
C GLN A 8 -9.86 -7.05 -11.59
N SER A 9 -8.65 -6.64 -11.21
CA SER A 9 -8.17 -6.74 -9.83
C SER A 9 -8.90 -5.77 -8.90
N ALA A 10 -9.20 -4.55 -9.37
CA ALA A 10 -9.96 -3.59 -8.58
C ALA A 10 -11.42 -4.04 -8.40
N VAL A 11 -12.06 -4.57 -9.44
CA VAL A 11 -13.42 -5.12 -9.35
C VAL A 11 -13.43 -6.30 -8.39
N ALA A 12 -12.53 -7.27 -8.57
CA ALA A 12 -12.46 -8.46 -7.72
C ALA A 12 -12.20 -8.13 -6.23
N CYS A 13 -11.39 -7.10 -5.94
CA CYS A 13 -11.14 -6.67 -4.57
C CYS A 13 -12.28 -5.79 -4.01
N GLY A 14 -13.02 -5.07 -4.85
CA GLY A 14 -14.11 -4.19 -4.42
C GLY A 14 -15.40 -4.95 -4.08
N ILE A 15 -15.72 -6.03 -4.81
CA ILE A 15 -16.96 -6.81 -4.60
C ILE A 15 -16.80 -7.94 -3.56
N THR A 16 -15.62 -8.08 -2.96
CA THR A 16 -15.32 -9.22 -2.10
C THR A 16 -16.01 -9.09 -0.73
N SER A 17 -16.57 -10.19 -0.23
CA SER A 17 -17.11 -10.30 1.12
C SER A 17 -16.05 -10.58 2.19
N LYS A 18 -14.76 -10.54 1.83
CA LYS A 18 -13.66 -10.77 2.77
C LYS A 18 -13.62 -9.63 3.79
N GLY A 19 -13.42 -9.99 5.06
CA GLY A 19 -13.23 -9.00 6.11
C GLY A 19 -12.02 -8.08 5.84
N PRO A 20 -12.01 -6.85 6.39
CA PRO A 20 -11.02 -5.83 6.06
C PRO A 20 -9.58 -6.32 6.18
N TRP A 21 -9.25 -7.03 7.26
CA TRP A 21 -7.91 -7.57 7.49
C TRP A 21 -7.42 -8.53 6.40
N ARG A 22 -8.31 -9.42 5.94
CA ARG A 22 -8.00 -10.36 4.85
C ARG A 22 -7.92 -9.61 3.51
N SER A 23 -8.76 -8.59 3.33
CA SER A 23 -8.80 -7.79 2.10
C SER A 23 -7.53 -6.95 1.93
N SER A 24 -7.01 -6.35 3.01
CA SER A 24 -5.79 -5.52 3.00
C SER A 24 -4.56 -6.23 2.44
N LYS A 25 -4.48 -7.56 2.56
CA LYS A 25 -3.37 -8.38 2.06
C LYS A 25 -3.58 -8.89 0.62
N THR A 26 -4.68 -8.53 -0.04
CA THR A 26 -4.93 -8.95 -1.42
C THR A 26 -4.01 -8.20 -2.39
N PRO A 27 -3.56 -8.84 -3.49
CA PRO A 27 -2.66 -8.19 -4.44
C PRO A 27 -3.22 -6.90 -5.04
N GLY A 28 -4.53 -6.84 -5.31
CA GLY A 28 -5.16 -5.63 -5.86
C GLY A 28 -5.13 -4.45 -4.90
N ILE A 29 -5.38 -4.68 -3.61
CA ILE A 29 -5.31 -3.62 -2.59
C ILE A 29 -3.85 -3.24 -2.30
N ASN A 30 -2.95 -4.21 -2.20
CA ASN A 30 -1.53 -3.94 -1.95
C ASN A 30 -0.90 -3.15 -3.11
N GLN A 31 -1.28 -3.44 -4.36
CA GLN A 31 -0.84 -2.67 -5.52
C GLN A 31 -1.43 -1.24 -5.53
N ALA A 32 -2.70 -1.08 -5.15
CA ALA A 32 -3.34 0.23 -5.05
C ALA A 32 -2.70 1.10 -3.94
N LEU A 33 -2.55 0.52 -2.76
CA LEU A 33 -2.03 1.14 -1.54
C LEU A 33 -0.57 0.72 -1.31
N SER A 34 0.24 0.87 -2.36
CA SER A 34 1.67 0.56 -2.29
C SER A 34 2.41 1.54 -1.38
N ASN A 35 3.58 1.14 -0.87
CA ASN A 35 4.45 2.02 -0.07
C ASN A 35 4.77 3.33 -0.82
N ALA A 36 4.99 3.27 -2.13
CA ALA A 36 5.23 4.44 -2.95
C ALA A 36 4.03 5.41 -2.97
N TYR A 37 2.80 4.88 -3.03
CA TYR A 37 1.61 5.70 -2.91
C TYR A 37 1.49 6.32 -1.51
N LEU A 38 1.67 5.52 -0.46
CA LEU A 38 1.58 5.99 0.93
C LEU A 38 2.63 7.07 1.25
N LYS A 39 3.87 6.90 0.76
CA LYS A 39 4.92 7.92 0.87
C LYS A 39 4.53 9.24 0.21
N ARG A 40 3.90 9.18 -0.98
CA ARG A 40 3.34 10.36 -1.66
C ARG A 40 2.18 11.01 -0.91
N GLN A 41 1.43 10.24 -0.12
CA GLN A 41 0.39 10.77 0.77
C GLN A 41 0.95 11.36 2.07
N GLY A 42 2.27 11.32 2.28
CA GLY A 42 2.93 11.86 3.46
C GLY A 42 3.20 10.83 4.56
N LEU A 43 2.98 9.54 4.33
CA LEU A 43 3.37 8.50 5.28
C LEU A 43 4.90 8.38 5.32
N TYR A 44 5.47 8.55 6.51
CA TYR A 44 6.90 8.43 6.71
C TYR A 44 7.34 6.97 6.69
N GLU A 45 8.40 6.66 5.94
CA GLU A 45 8.98 5.33 5.89
C GLU A 45 9.87 5.10 7.11
N LEU A 46 9.52 4.13 7.96
CA LEU A 46 10.26 3.80 9.17
C LEU A 46 11.73 3.45 8.90
N ARG A 47 11.99 2.80 7.76
CA ARG A 47 13.36 2.44 7.34
C ARG A 47 14.24 3.68 7.16
N ASP A 48 13.72 4.73 6.55
CA ASP A 48 14.46 5.99 6.32
C ASP A 48 14.84 6.63 7.66
N GLY A 49 13.91 6.63 8.62
CA GLY A 49 14.16 7.11 9.98
C GLY A 49 15.20 6.28 10.73
N TRP A 50 15.12 4.95 10.61
CA TRP A 50 16.08 4.05 11.24
C TRP A 50 17.48 4.21 10.66
N ILE A 51 17.62 4.30 9.33
CA ILE A 51 18.91 4.53 8.66
C ILE A 51 19.50 5.87 9.13
N LYS A 52 18.68 6.93 9.15
CA LYS A 52 19.12 8.26 9.61
C LYS A 52 19.62 8.21 11.06
N LEU A 53 18.92 7.52 11.95
CA LEU A 53 19.32 7.38 13.35
C LEU A 53 20.58 6.53 13.51
N HIS A 54 20.64 5.39 12.84
CA HIS A 54 21.68 4.39 13.05
C HIS A 54 23.02 4.76 12.39
N TYR A 55 22.97 5.48 11.27
CA TYR A 55 24.16 5.95 10.55
C TYR A 55 24.43 7.45 10.74
N SER A 56 23.79 8.08 11.72
CA SER A 56 24.11 9.45 12.14
C SER A 56 25.49 9.46 12.80
N LYS A 57 26.54 9.62 12.00
CA LYS A 57 27.84 10.12 12.46
C LYS A 57 27.82 11.63 12.57
#